data_AF-A0A950QUJ6-F1
#
_entry.id   AF-A0A950QUJ6-F1
#
_cell.length_a   1.000
_cell.length_b   1.000
_cell.length_c   1.000
_cell.angle_alpha   90.00
_cell.angle_beta   90.00
_cell.angle_gamma   90.00
#
_symmetry.space_group_name_H-M   'P 1'
#
loop_
_entity.id
_entity.type
_entity.pdbx_description
1 polymer ?
#
loop_
_entity_poly.entity_id
_entity_poly.type
_entity_poly.pdbx_seq_one_letter_code
_entity_poly.pdbx_strand_id
1 'polypeptide(L)'
;MTWTETFHCEICGKQKGSVDHWWLAWMERYRPPFPEAEERPLLKIYPWDNMSAHDADVKHLCGQACLQTLVARWMNAAIGASAQAAPIRHIR
;
A
#
# COMPACT_ATOMS: atom_id res chain seq x y z
N MET A 1 12.72 -5.09 -23.99
CA MET A 1 13.47 -5.10 -22.72
C MET A 1 13.29 -6.47 -22.07
N THR A 2 14.35 -7.07 -21.54
CA THR A 2 14.32 -8.37 -20.84
C THR A 2 14.82 -8.15 -19.42
N TRP A 3 13.91 -8.27 -18.45
CA TRP A 3 14.21 -8.15 -17.03
C TRP A 3 14.52 -9.54 -16.45
N THR A 4 15.56 -9.63 -15.62
CA THR A 4 16.02 -10.89 -15.01
C THR A 4 15.68 -11.00 -13.52
N GLU A 5 14.91 -10.06 -12.99
CA GLU A 5 14.58 -10.02 -11.57
C GLU A 5 13.46 -10.98 -11.17
N THR A 6 13.44 -11.32 -9.88
CA THR A 6 12.47 -12.22 -9.28
C THR A 6 11.62 -11.46 -8.28
N PHE A 7 10.31 -11.44 -8.52
CA PHE A 7 9.37 -10.78 -7.63
C PHE A 7 8.91 -11.72 -6.52
N HIS A 8 8.77 -11.18 -5.32
CA HIS A 8 8.36 -11.93 -4.15
C HIS A 8 7.17 -11.25 -3.49
N CYS A 9 6.23 -12.04 -2.98
CA CYS A 9 5.10 -11.48 -2.27
C CYS A 9 5.56 -10.84 -0.95
N GLU A 10 5.21 -9.58 -0.74
CA GLU A 10 5.54 -8.81 0.47
C GLU A 10 4.96 -9.43 1.76
N ILE A 11 3.90 -10.23 1.64
CA ILE A 11 3.19 -10.79 2.81
C ILE A 11 3.66 -12.20 3.15
N CYS A 12 3.86 -13.07 2.16
CA CYS A 12 4.14 -14.49 2.39
C CYS A 12 5.45 -14.99 1.77
N GLY A 13 6.20 -14.12 1.07
CA GLY A 13 7.47 -14.47 0.43
C GLY A 13 7.34 -15.35 -0.82
N LYS A 14 6.12 -15.72 -1.27
CA LYS A 14 5.93 -16.52 -2.47
C LYS A 14 6.59 -15.84 -3.68
N GLN A 15 7.47 -16.55 -4.37
CA GLN A 15 8.08 -16.06 -5.61
C GLN A 15 7.05 -16.06 -6.75
N LYS A 16 7.10 -15.04 -7.61
CA LYS A 16 6.24 -14.93 -8.78
C LYS A 16 6.60 -15.98 -9.82
N GLY A 17 5.65 -16.89 -10.05
CA GLY A 17 5.64 -17.82 -11.18
C GLY A 17 4.71 -17.34 -12.29
N SER A 18 4.20 -18.30 -13.06
CA SER A 18 3.40 -18.09 -14.27
C SER A 18 1.88 -17.88 -14.07
N VAL A 19 1.38 -17.72 -12.84
CA VAL A 19 -0.07 -17.69 -12.55
C VAL A 19 -0.59 -16.30 -12.14
N ASP A 20 -1.84 -16.00 -12.51
CA ASP A 20 -2.29 -14.72 -13.10
C ASP A 20 -2.99 -13.70 -12.18
N HIS A 21 -2.88 -13.80 -10.86
CA HIS A 21 -3.66 -12.92 -9.96
C HIS A 21 -2.79 -12.14 -8.99
N TRP A 22 -1.70 -11.59 -9.51
CA TRP A 22 -0.83 -10.71 -8.75
C TRP A 22 -1.36 -9.28 -8.75
N TRP A 23 -1.07 -8.57 -7.66
CA TRP A 23 -1.42 -7.18 -7.48
C TRP A 23 -0.17 -6.38 -7.18
N LEU A 24 -0.21 -5.12 -7.57
CA LEU A 24 0.76 -4.10 -7.21
C LEU A 24 0.10 -3.15 -6.21
N ALA A 25 0.85 -2.72 -5.22
CA ALA A 25 0.38 -1.67 -4.31
C ALA A 25 1.53 -0.76 -3.90
N TRP A 26 1.25 0.53 -3.80
CA TRP A 26 2.23 1.52 -3.36
C TRP A 26 1.55 2.65 -2.60
N MET A 27 2.35 3.44 -1.91
CA MET A 27 1.90 4.56 -1.10
C MET A 27 2.19 5.87 -1.83
N GLU A 28 1.22 6.77 -1.82
CA GLU A 28 1.41 8.16 -2.23
C GLU A 28 0.91 9.10 -1.14
N ARG A 29 1.17 10.40 -1.31
CA ARG A 29 0.56 11.42 -0.46
C ARG A 29 -0.65 12.01 -1.18
N TYR A 30 -1.81 11.90 -0.54
CA TYR A 30 -3.00 12.61 -0.96
C TYR A 30 -3.00 13.99 -0.30
N ARG A 31 -3.02 15.03 -1.14
CA ARG A 31 -3.18 16.42 -0.74
C ARG A 31 -4.62 16.84 -0.98
N PRO A 32 -5.43 17.09 0.07
CA PRO A 32 -6.80 17.56 -0.10
C PRO A 32 -6.82 18.97 -0.73
N PRO A 33 -7.94 19.35 -1.39
CA PRO A 33 -8.04 20.66 -2.06
C PRO A 33 -8.18 21.84 -1.08
N PHE A 34 -8.36 21.57 0.21
CA PHE A 34 -8.50 22.59 1.24
C PHE A 34 -7.12 22.97 1.81
N PRO A 35 -6.73 24.27 1.84
CA PRO A 35 -5.38 24.68 2.22
C PRO A 35 -4.94 24.29 3.63
N GLU A 36 -5.89 24.19 4.57
CA GLU A 36 -5.63 23.85 5.97
C GLU A 36 -5.60 22.35 6.24
N ALA A 37 -5.96 21.53 5.25
CA ALA A 37 -6.01 20.08 5.43
C ALA A 37 -4.62 19.46 5.32
N GLU A 38 -4.28 18.62 6.29
CA GLU A 38 -3.02 17.86 6.30
C GLU A 38 -2.96 16.85 5.15
N GLU A 39 -1.77 16.66 4.58
CA GLU A 39 -1.52 15.55 3.66
C GLU A 39 -1.70 14.21 4.37
N ARG A 40 -2.34 13.25 3.70
CA ARG A 40 -2.58 11.91 4.24
C ARG A 40 -1.99 10.84 3.33
N PRO A 41 -1.51 9.72 3.88
CA PRO A 41 -1.06 8.60 3.08
C PRO A 41 -2.24 7.98 2.31
N LEU A 42 -2.06 7.78 1.01
CA LEU A 42 -2.97 7.09 0.11
C LEU A 42 -2.38 5.75 -0.28
N LEU A 43 -3.12 4.66 -0.06
CA LEU A 43 -2.79 3.35 -0.59
C LEU A 43 -3.42 3.20 -1.97
N LYS A 44 -2.60 2.97 -3.00
CA LYS A 44 -3.06 2.57 -4.33
C LYS A 44 -2.92 1.07 -4.51
N ILE A 45 -3.90 0.49 -5.20
CA ILE A 45 -3.94 -0.93 -5.54
C ILE A 45 -4.20 -1.02 -7.05
N TYR A 46 -3.41 -1.83 -7.73
CA TYR A 46 -3.49 -2.00 -9.18
C TYR A 46 -3.32 -3.48 -9.54
N PRO A 47 -3.99 -3.98 -10.60
CA PRO A 47 -3.65 -5.29 -11.16
C PRO A 47 -2.18 -5.36 -11.53
N TRP A 48 -1.63 -6.57 -11.64
CA TRP A 48 -0.28 -6.75 -12.14
C TRP A 48 -0.07 -6.04 -13.48
N ASP A 49 0.94 -5.19 -13.54
CA ASP A 49 1.49 -4.63 -14.77
C ASP A 49 3.01 -4.82 -14.74
N ASN A 50 3.57 -5.38 -15.81
CA ASN A 50 5.00 -5.70 -15.84
C ASN A 50 5.85 -4.44 -15.71
N MET A 51 5.49 -3.34 -16.38
CA MET A 51 6.32 -2.12 -16.33
C MET A 51 6.33 -1.52 -14.92
N SER A 52 5.15 -1.43 -14.31
CA SER A 52 4.98 -0.88 -12.96
C SER A 52 5.58 -1.78 -11.87
N ALA A 53 5.70 -3.09 -12.11
CA ALA A 53 6.29 -4.01 -11.15
C ALA A 53 7.78 -3.74 -10.85
N HIS A 54 8.49 -3.09 -11.78
CA HIS A 54 9.90 -2.73 -11.64
C HIS A 54 10.15 -1.45 -10.80
N ASP A 55 9.09 -0.75 -10.39
CA ASP A 55 9.23 0.42 -9.54
C ASP A 55 9.67 0.02 -8.12
N ALA A 56 10.63 0.76 -7.55
CA ALA A 56 11.24 0.46 -6.26
C ALA A 56 10.27 0.57 -5.07
N ASP A 57 9.21 1.37 -5.18
CA ASP A 57 8.24 1.59 -4.11
C ASP A 57 7.05 0.63 -4.16
N VAL A 58 6.96 -0.17 -5.23
CA VAL A 58 5.85 -1.09 -5.47
C VAL A 58 6.02 -2.38 -4.68
N LYS A 59 4.94 -2.76 -4.00
CA LYS A 59 4.79 -4.04 -3.30
C LYS A 59 4.10 -5.03 -4.23
N HIS A 60 4.61 -6.26 -4.26
CA HIS A 60 4.02 -7.35 -5.03
C HIS A 60 3.19 -8.27 -4.14
N LEU A 61 1.97 -8.60 -4.56
CA LEU A 61 1.03 -9.40 -3.76
C LEU A 61 0.51 -10.57 -4.59
N CYS A 62 0.70 -11.81 -4.13
CA CYS A 62 0.42 -13.01 -4.94
C CYS A 62 -1.06 -13.42 -5.04
N GLY A 63 -1.99 -12.61 -4.55
CA GLY A 63 -3.42 -12.92 -4.55
C GLY A 63 -4.22 -12.09 -3.55
N GLN A 64 -5.53 -12.30 -3.56
CA GLN A 64 -6.50 -11.53 -2.76
C GLN A 64 -6.18 -11.54 -1.26
N ALA A 65 -5.86 -12.70 -0.66
CA ALA A 65 -5.62 -12.79 0.79
C ALA A 65 -4.41 -11.96 1.23
N CYS A 66 -3.33 -11.98 0.46
CA CYS A 66 -2.14 -11.17 0.74
C CYS A 66 -2.43 -9.68 0.52
N LEU A 67 -3.14 -9.32 -0.55
CA LEU A 67 -3.60 -7.95 -0.77
C LEU A 67 -4.46 -7.43 0.40
N GLN A 68 -5.44 -8.21 0.85
CA GLN A 68 -6.31 -7.85 1.97
C GLN A 68 -5.52 -7.72 3.28
N THR A 69 -4.48 -8.53 3.48
CA THR A 69 -3.57 -8.40 4.63
C THR A 69 -2.83 -7.06 4.60
N LEU A 70 -2.34 -6.63 3.43
CA LEU A 70 -1.71 -5.32 3.26
C LEU A 70 -2.70 -4.18 3.57
N VAL A 71 -3.91 -4.26 3.01
CA VAL A 71 -4.98 -3.27 3.24
C VAL A 71 -5.34 -3.18 4.72
N ALA A 72 -5.50 -4.31 5.40
CA ALA A 72 -5.77 -4.35 6.84
C ALA A 72 -4.66 -3.68 7.65
N ARG A 73 -3.38 -3.96 7.34
CA ARG A 73 -2.23 -3.32 7.99
C ARG A 73 -2.23 -1.81 7.78
N TRP A 74 -2.51 -1.34 6.56
CA TRP A 74 -2.60 0.08 6.26
C TRP A 74 -3.75 0.77 6.99
N MET A 75 -4.95 0.18 6.99
CA MET A 75 -6.11 0.73 7.71
C MET A 75 -5.85 0.84 9.20
N ASN A 76 -5.27 -0.21 9.81
CA ASN A 76 -4.94 -0.19 11.24
C ASN A 76 -3.94 0.92 11.59
N ALA A 77 -2.94 1.14 10.73
CA ALA A 77 -1.99 2.25 10.90
C ALA A 77 -2.68 3.62 10.76
N ALA A 78 -3.56 3.80 9.77
CA ALA A 78 -4.29 5.04 9.54
C ALA A 78 -5.26 5.37 10.69
N ILE A 79 -5.96 4.36 11.22
CA ILE A 79 -6.84 4.50 12.39
C ILE A 79 -6.02 4.89 13.62
N GLY A 80 -4.88 4.23 13.86
CA GLY A 80 -3.98 4.55 14.96
C GLY A 80 -3.48 5.99 14.91
N ALA A 81 -2.99 6.43 13.74
CA ALA A 81 -2.54 7.81 13.53
C ALA A 81 -3.65 8.84 13.78
N SER A 82 -4.88 8.55 13.34
CA SER A 82 -6.03 9.43 13.54
C SER A 82 -6.42 9.55 15.02
N ALA A 83 -6.30 8.48 15.80
CA ALA A 83 -6.60 8.48 17.24
C ALA A 83 -5.60 9.33 18.06
N GLN A 84 -4.33 9.39 17.61
CA GLN A 84 -3.27 10.15 18.29
C GLN A 84 -3.33 11.65 18.01
N ALA A 85 -3.98 12.07 16.91
CA ALA A 85 -4.13 13.48 16.53
C ALA A 85 -5.30 14.20 17.24
N ALA A 86 -6.11 13.49 18.04
CA ALA A 86 -7.20 14.11 18.78
C ALA A 86 -6.65 14.99 19.92
N PRO A 87 -6.94 16.30 19.97
CA PRO A 87 -6.44 17.16 21.03
C PRO A 87 -7.01 16.72 22.38
N ILE A 88 -6.13 16.57 23.39
CA ILE A 88 -6.52 16.40 24.79
C ILE A 88 -7.32 17.65 25.17
N ARG A 89 -8.66 17.53 25.18
CA ARG A 89 -9.51 18.57 25.76
C ARG A 89 -9.25 18.55 27.26
N HIS A 90 -8.39 19.45 27.74
CA HIS A 90 -8.35 19.79 29.16
C HIS A 90 -9.73 20.33 29.54
N ILE A 91 -10.55 19.46 30.15
CA ILE A 91 -11.76 19.86 30.86
C ILE A 91 -11.28 20.74 32.01
N ARG A 92 -11.64 22.02 31.95
CA ARG A 92 -11.41 22.98 33.02
C ARG A 92 -12.67 23.09 33.87
#